data_AF-A0A2N1UR77-F1
#
_entry.id   AF-A0A2N1UR77-F1
#
_cell.length_a   1.000
_cell.length_b   1.000
_cell.length_c   1.000
_cell.angle_alpha   90.00
_cell.angle_beta   90.00
_cell.angle_gamma   90.00
#
_symmetry.space_group_name_H-M   'P 1'
#
loop_
_entity.id
_entity.type
_entity.pdbx_description
1 polymer ?
#
loop_
_entity_poly.entity_id
_entity_poly.type
_entity_poly.pdbx_seq_one_letter_code
_entity_poly.pdbx_strand_id
1 'polypeptide(L)'
;ASTRVVLPALEEFPDRPRGEIEPLIRSLSLSNGLRTQLLKQLPDPYTYSDLFQLIDHFRLNCPQIAERKALKQLLETVDDYYDMHFAPETQLSERVLAPVLDHESRGLEDARFVRFTETHGQMTYYATYTANGQQSQNRLLQTDDFLQFRSSLLDVPSASQLALFPRRIRGHYALLCQVDRFHQCLFYADRLTRWQHPILLQEPREYWELSALGNCGVPLETPQGWLVITHGEGPLGISALSACLLDHDEPSRMLARLREPLPIAALGARPGAQLGDISSSGSLIHQGKILIPYALRYQAGGLLVIDLASLLARMEPEA
;
A
#
# COMPACT_ATOMS: atom_id res chain seq x y z
N ALA A 1 -10.17 0.70 -31.28
CA ALA A 1 -10.99 0.21 -30.16
C ALA A 1 -11.44 1.43 -29.38
N SER A 2 -12.75 1.62 -29.13
CA SER A 2 -13.19 2.68 -28.23
C SER A 2 -12.73 2.30 -26.82
N THR A 3 -11.91 3.13 -26.19
CA THR A 3 -11.48 2.93 -24.80
C THR A 3 -12.70 3.20 -23.92
N ARG A 4 -13.48 2.16 -23.63
CA ARG A 4 -14.57 2.26 -22.69
C ARG A 4 -13.97 2.39 -21.29
N VAL A 5 -14.36 3.43 -20.57
CA VAL A 5 -14.02 3.61 -19.16
C VAL A 5 -15.25 3.26 -18.34
N VAL A 6 -15.07 2.43 -17.33
CA VAL A 6 -16.13 2.03 -16.41
C VAL A 6 -15.67 2.38 -15.00
N LEU A 7 -16.52 3.11 -14.29
CA LEU A 7 -16.35 3.41 -12.87
C LEU A 7 -17.08 2.36 -12.04
N PRO A 8 -16.58 2.02 -10.84
CA PRO A 8 -17.30 1.12 -9.96
C PRO A 8 -18.57 1.82 -9.46
N ALA A 9 -19.61 1.03 -9.21
CA ALA A 9 -20.69 1.49 -8.37
C ALA A 9 -20.24 1.42 -6.91
N LEU A 10 -20.61 2.45 -6.15
CA LEU A 10 -20.43 2.46 -4.72
C LEU A 10 -21.54 1.62 -4.11
N GLU A 11 -21.14 0.58 -3.38
CA GLU A 11 -22.06 -0.05 -2.45
C GLU A 11 -21.85 0.69 -1.15
N GLU A 12 -22.62 1.75 -0.96
CA GLU A 12 -22.31 2.69 0.12
C GLU A 12 -22.22 1.93 1.45
N PHE A 13 -23.05 0.91 1.72
CA PHE A 13 -22.97 0.16 2.98
C PHE A 13 -23.55 -1.27 2.88
N PRO A 14 -22.78 -2.27 2.43
CA PRO A 14 -23.25 -3.67 2.45
C PRO A 14 -23.49 -4.15 3.87
N ASP A 15 -24.39 -5.12 4.04
CA ASP A 15 -24.64 -5.79 5.31
C ASP A 15 -23.34 -6.42 5.84
N ARG A 16 -22.84 -5.95 6.99
CA ARG A 16 -21.59 -6.44 7.59
C ARG A 16 -21.86 -7.33 8.79
N PRO A 17 -21.16 -8.46 8.95
CA PRO A 17 -21.27 -9.26 10.16
C PRO A 17 -20.71 -8.46 11.34
N ARG A 18 -21.41 -8.50 12.48
CA ARG A 18 -21.00 -7.74 13.68
C ARG A 18 -19.60 -8.10 14.16
N GLY A 19 -19.14 -9.31 13.89
CA GLY A 19 -17.79 -9.77 14.20
C GLY A 19 -16.65 -8.92 13.59
N GLU A 20 -16.91 -8.19 12.50
CA GLU A 20 -15.92 -7.30 11.87
C GLU A 20 -15.63 -6.04 12.71
N ILE A 21 -16.66 -5.45 13.33
CA ILE A 21 -16.54 -4.18 14.07
C ILE A 21 -16.30 -4.38 15.58
N GLU A 22 -16.61 -5.56 16.10
CA GLU A 22 -16.46 -5.87 17.52
C GLU A 22 -15.04 -5.61 18.08
N PRO A 23 -13.94 -5.99 17.41
CA PRO A 23 -12.59 -5.69 17.88
C PRO A 23 -12.31 -4.18 17.97
N LEU A 24 -12.86 -3.39 17.05
CA LEU A 24 -12.72 -1.94 17.04
C LEU A 24 -13.46 -1.33 18.25
N ILE A 25 -14.73 -1.69 18.45
CA ILE A 25 -15.53 -1.27 19.62
C ILE A 25 -14.85 -1.64 20.96
N ARG A 26 -14.17 -2.80 21.01
CA ARG A 26 -13.43 -3.26 22.19
C ARG A 26 -12.15 -2.45 22.45
N SER A 27 -11.50 -1.95 21.40
CA SER A 27 -10.27 -1.15 21.51
C SER A 27 -10.52 0.30 21.99
N LEU A 28 -11.73 0.81 21.82
CA LEU A 28 -12.09 2.18 22.21
C LEU A 28 -12.17 2.35 23.73
N SER A 29 -11.85 3.56 24.17
CA SER A 29 -11.93 4.02 25.57
C SER A 29 -13.39 4.25 26.02
N LEU A 30 -14.19 3.19 25.96
CA LEU A 30 -15.60 3.14 26.40
C LEU A 30 -15.69 2.33 27.71
N SER A 31 -16.62 2.70 28.58
CA SER A 31 -16.98 1.88 29.73
C SER A 31 -17.51 0.50 29.30
N ASN A 32 -17.30 -0.51 30.14
CA ASN A 32 -17.78 -1.87 29.86
C ASN A 32 -19.31 -1.92 29.65
N GLY A 33 -20.06 -1.09 30.38
CA GLY A 33 -21.52 -1.00 30.23
C GLY A 33 -21.93 -0.52 28.84
N LEU A 34 -21.39 0.62 28.41
CA LEU A 34 -21.71 1.21 27.11
C LEU A 34 -21.24 0.32 25.96
N ARG A 35 -20.05 -0.27 26.07
CA ARG A 35 -19.52 -1.23 25.09
C ARG A 35 -20.45 -2.45 24.92
N THR A 36 -20.93 -3.01 26.03
CA THR A 36 -21.83 -4.18 26.01
C THR A 36 -23.18 -3.82 25.41
N GLN A 37 -23.72 -2.64 25.74
CA GLN A 37 -24.98 -2.18 25.16
C GLN A 37 -24.88 -1.96 23.66
N LEU A 38 -23.79 -1.34 23.19
CA LEU A 38 -23.56 -1.09 21.77
C LEU A 38 -23.48 -2.40 20.97
N LEU A 39 -22.69 -3.38 21.41
CA LEU A 39 -22.60 -4.69 20.75
C LEU A 39 -23.91 -5.50 20.80
N LYS A 40 -24.67 -5.38 21.89
CA LYS A 40 -25.95 -6.07 22.05
C LYS A 40 -27.04 -5.50 21.16
N GLN A 41 -27.05 -4.19 20.94
CA GLN A 41 -28.06 -3.49 20.16
C GLN A 41 -27.72 -3.38 18.68
N LEU A 42 -26.45 -3.56 18.29
CA LEU A 42 -26.06 -3.61 16.88
C LEU A 42 -26.59 -4.90 16.23
N PRO A 43 -27.34 -4.82 15.11
CA PRO A 43 -27.79 -5.98 14.35
C PRO A 43 -26.64 -6.87 13.86
N ASP A 44 -26.97 -8.08 13.41
CA ASP A 44 -26.01 -9.02 12.85
C ASP A 44 -26.67 -9.83 11.72
N PRO A 45 -26.40 -9.50 10.43
CA PRO A 45 -25.52 -8.42 9.98
C PRO A 45 -26.10 -7.01 10.28
N TYR A 46 -25.26 -5.98 10.26
CA TYR A 46 -25.64 -4.58 10.41
C TYR A 46 -25.37 -3.77 9.14
N THR A 47 -26.21 -2.77 8.88
CA THR A 47 -25.94 -1.72 7.90
C THR A 47 -25.23 -0.54 8.56
N TYR A 48 -24.56 0.31 7.78
CA TYR A 48 -24.05 1.57 8.31
C TYR A 48 -25.13 2.46 8.90
N SER A 49 -26.34 2.47 8.34
CA SER A 49 -27.46 3.22 8.92
C SER A 49 -27.76 2.74 10.33
N ASP A 50 -27.77 1.42 10.57
CA ASP A 50 -27.94 0.85 11.91
C ASP A 50 -26.83 1.32 12.85
N LEU A 51 -25.57 1.27 12.39
CA LEU A 51 -24.43 1.68 13.19
C LEU A 51 -24.43 3.18 13.47
N PHE A 52 -24.72 4.01 12.46
CA PHE A 52 -24.79 5.46 12.56
C PHE A 52 -25.87 5.88 13.56
N GLN A 53 -27.09 5.38 13.38
CA GLN A 53 -28.20 5.69 14.28
C GLN A 53 -27.91 5.25 15.70
N LEU A 54 -27.30 4.06 15.88
CA LEU A 54 -26.94 3.55 17.19
C LEU A 54 -25.86 4.41 17.86
N ILE A 55 -24.77 4.73 17.16
CA ILE A 55 -23.70 5.55 17.70
C ILE A 55 -24.19 6.96 18.00
N ASP A 56 -24.97 7.57 17.11
CA ASP A 56 -25.49 8.92 17.32
C ASP A 56 -26.45 8.96 18.52
N HIS A 57 -27.30 7.93 18.68
CA HIS A 57 -28.14 7.75 19.87
C HIS A 57 -27.30 7.70 21.17
N PHE A 58 -26.26 6.87 21.22
CA PHE A 58 -25.38 6.82 22.41
C PHE A 58 -24.60 8.11 22.61
N ARG A 59 -24.14 8.76 21.54
CA ARG A 59 -23.36 9.99 21.59
C ARG A 59 -24.18 11.16 22.16
N LEU A 60 -25.44 11.30 21.75
CA LEU A 60 -26.34 12.35 22.25
C LEU A 60 -26.71 12.14 23.73
N ASN A 61 -26.82 10.89 24.17
CA ASN A 61 -27.22 10.54 25.53
C ASN A 61 -26.05 10.26 26.49
N CYS A 62 -24.81 10.29 26.01
CA CYS A 62 -23.63 10.02 26.82
C CYS A 62 -23.16 11.29 27.57
N PRO A 63 -23.15 11.30 28.91
CA PRO A 63 -22.73 12.48 29.67
C PRO A 63 -21.21 12.69 29.62
N GLN A 64 -20.43 11.62 29.47
CA GLN A 64 -18.97 11.66 29.55
C GLN A 64 -18.35 12.16 28.23
N ILE A 65 -17.55 13.22 28.30
CA ILE A 65 -16.92 13.83 27.12
C ILE A 65 -15.96 12.85 26.42
N ALA A 66 -15.18 12.08 27.20
CA ALA A 66 -14.24 11.11 26.68
C ALA A 66 -14.92 10.00 25.86
N GLU A 67 -16.03 9.46 26.37
CA GLU A 67 -16.81 8.44 25.66
C GLU A 67 -17.50 9.01 24.40
N ARG A 68 -18.04 10.25 24.46
CA ARG A 68 -18.57 10.94 23.26
C ARG A 68 -17.50 11.10 22.18
N LYS A 69 -16.27 11.43 22.56
CA LYS A 69 -15.14 11.51 21.63
C LYS A 69 -14.79 10.15 21.05
N ALA A 70 -14.77 9.08 21.86
CA ALA A 70 -14.51 7.72 21.41
C ALA A 70 -15.62 7.20 20.46
N LEU A 71 -16.88 7.52 20.71
CA LEU A 71 -18.01 7.21 19.81
C LEU A 71 -17.91 7.97 18.49
N LYS A 72 -17.54 9.25 18.52
CA LYS A 72 -17.27 10.02 17.30
C LYS A 72 -16.12 9.40 16.51
N GLN A 73 -15.05 8.99 17.19
CA GLN A 73 -13.92 8.31 16.57
C GLN A 73 -14.31 6.98 15.92
N LEU A 74 -15.28 6.25 16.50
CA LEU A 74 -15.82 5.03 15.90
C LEU A 74 -16.50 5.31 14.55
N LEU A 75 -17.33 6.36 14.47
CA LEU A 75 -17.98 6.77 13.22
C LEU A 75 -16.95 7.20 12.18
N GLU A 76 -16.03 8.09 12.56
CA GLU A 76 -14.95 8.54 11.67
C GLU A 76 -14.14 7.33 11.14
N THR A 77 -13.85 6.36 12.00
CA THR A 77 -13.13 5.15 11.58
C THR A 77 -13.94 4.32 10.60
N VAL A 78 -15.27 4.25 10.73
CA VAL A 78 -16.14 3.46 9.82
C VAL A 78 -16.38 4.20 8.50
N ASP A 79 -16.52 5.53 8.54
CA ASP A 79 -16.59 6.40 7.36
C ASP A 79 -15.35 6.26 6.49
N ASP A 80 -14.21 5.94 7.09
CA ASP A 80 -12.97 5.62 6.38
C ASP A 80 -12.98 4.22 5.72
N TYR A 81 -14.09 3.49 5.67
CA TYR A 81 -14.24 2.25 4.91
C TYR A 81 -15.33 2.40 3.85
N TYR A 82 -15.06 1.92 2.63
CA TYR A 82 -16.07 1.82 1.59
C TYR A 82 -15.80 0.62 0.69
N ASP A 83 -16.87 0.09 0.10
CA ASP A 83 -16.83 -1.01 -0.84
C ASP A 83 -17.22 -0.51 -2.25
N MET A 84 -16.51 -1.01 -3.25
CA MET A 84 -16.70 -0.68 -4.66
C MET A 84 -16.93 -1.97 -5.44
N HIS A 85 -17.87 -1.95 -6.39
CA HIS A 85 -18.10 -3.09 -7.27
C HIS A 85 -18.15 -2.69 -8.75
N PHE A 86 -17.48 -3.46 -9.58
CA PHE A 86 -17.62 -3.42 -11.02
C PHE A 86 -18.61 -4.47 -11.50
N ALA A 87 -19.36 -4.16 -12.55
CA ALA A 87 -20.21 -5.14 -13.21
C ALA A 87 -19.35 -6.29 -13.79
N PRO A 88 -19.72 -7.57 -13.60
CA PRO A 88 -18.93 -8.73 -14.05
C PRO A 88 -18.59 -8.74 -15.54
N GLU A 89 -19.39 -8.08 -16.37
CA GLU A 89 -19.26 -8.02 -17.83
C GLU A 89 -18.18 -7.03 -18.30
N THR A 90 -17.65 -6.21 -17.39
CA THR A 90 -16.63 -5.21 -17.69
C THR A 90 -15.25 -5.86 -17.82
N GLN A 91 -14.43 -5.40 -18.77
CA GLN A 91 -13.06 -5.92 -18.88
C GLN A 91 -12.14 -5.24 -17.87
N LEU A 92 -11.12 -5.95 -17.37
CA LEU A 92 -10.17 -5.39 -16.41
C LEU A 92 -9.52 -4.08 -16.90
N SER A 93 -9.17 -4.00 -18.18
CA SER A 93 -8.56 -2.81 -18.79
C SER A 93 -9.50 -1.61 -18.94
N GLU A 94 -10.81 -1.80 -18.75
CA GLU A 94 -11.83 -0.75 -18.81
C GLU A 94 -12.12 -0.17 -17.41
N ARG A 95 -11.72 -0.87 -16.34
CA ARG A 95 -12.04 -0.52 -14.95
C ARG A 95 -11.12 0.58 -14.45
N VAL A 96 -11.72 1.65 -13.91
CA VAL A 96 -10.99 2.76 -13.31
C VAL A 96 -11.50 2.97 -11.89
N LEU A 97 -10.60 2.86 -10.90
CA LEU A 97 -10.88 3.31 -9.54
C LEU A 97 -10.82 4.84 -9.51
N ALA A 98 -11.84 5.46 -8.92
CA ALA A 98 -11.97 6.91 -8.84
C ALA A 98 -12.14 7.37 -7.39
N PRO A 99 -11.80 8.63 -7.07
CA PRO A 99 -12.02 9.20 -5.75
C PRO A 99 -13.45 9.05 -5.24
N VAL A 100 -13.57 8.62 -3.98
CA VAL A 100 -14.83 8.47 -3.25
C VAL A 100 -14.86 9.37 -2.03
N LEU A 101 -13.75 9.42 -1.29
CA LEU A 101 -13.65 10.17 -0.04
C LEU A 101 -13.04 11.56 -0.26
N ASP A 102 -13.30 12.50 0.66
CA ASP A 102 -12.72 13.86 0.60
C ASP A 102 -11.19 13.86 0.60
N HIS A 103 -10.58 12.90 1.31
CA HIS A 103 -9.14 12.69 1.34
C HIS A 103 -8.58 12.12 0.02
N GLU A 104 -9.43 11.74 -0.92
CA GLU A 104 -9.06 11.33 -2.29
C GLU A 104 -9.38 12.42 -3.32
N SER A 105 -9.83 13.61 -2.90
CA SER A 105 -10.31 14.69 -3.77
C SER A 105 -9.35 15.15 -4.88
N ARG A 106 -8.05 14.85 -4.77
CA ARG A 106 -7.03 15.12 -5.79
C ARG A 106 -6.55 13.85 -6.51
N GLY A 107 -6.95 12.66 -6.05
CA GLY A 107 -6.69 11.39 -6.71
C GLY A 107 -6.33 10.25 -5.74
N LEU A 108 -6.29 9.04 -6.31
CA LEU A 108 -5.65 7.88 -5.72
C LEU A 108 -4.27 7.73 -6.39
N GLU A 109 -3.20 7.85 -5.62
CA GLU A 109 -1.84 7.91 -6.14
C GLU A 109 -1.02 6.70 -5.69
N ASP A 110 -0.06 6.32 -6.54
CA ASP A 110 0.96 5.30 -6.25
C ASP A 110 0.43 3.97 -5.71
N ALA A 111 -0.68 3.47 -6.27
CA ALA A 111 -1.22 2.17 -5.89
C ALA A 111 -0.22 1.04 -6.17
N ARG A 112 0.15 0.27 -5.14
CA ARG A 112 1.10 -0.85 -5.21
C ARG A 112 0.40 -2.17 -4.94
N PHE A 113 -0.06 -2.82 -6.00
CA PHE A 113 -0.74 -4.12 -5.91
C PHE A 113 0.23 -5.26 -5.61
N VAL A 114 -0.15 -6.13 -4.68
CA VAL A 114 0.51 -7.39 -4.37
C VAL A 114 -0.52 -8.51 -4.34
N ARG A 115 -0.16 -9.66 -4.94
CA ARG A 115 -0.87 -10.91 -4.67
C ARG A 115 -0.35 -11.47 -3.35
N PHE A 116 -1.15 -11.42 -2.31
CA PHE A 116 -0.80 -11.90 -0.99
C PHE A 116 -1.26 -13.34 -0.78
N THR A 117 -0.33 -14.19 -0.36
CA THR A 117 -0.61 -15.60 -0.05
C THR A 117 -0.60 -15.76 1.46
N GLU A 118 -1.73 -16.16 2.03
CA GLU A 118 -1.78 -16.51 3.44
C GLU A 118 -1.16 -17.89 3.71
N THR A 119 -0.89 -18.16 4.98
CA THR A 119 -0.24 -19.39 5.48
C THR A 119 -0.95 -20.67 5.04
N HIS A 120 -2.27 -20.63 4.83
CA HIS A 120 -3.08 -21.77 4.36
C HIS A 120 -3.30 -21.78 2.84
N GLY A 121 -2.60 -20.94 2.07
CA GLY A 121 -2.70 -20.86 0.62
C GLY A 121 -3.90 -20.04 0.11
N GLN A 122 -4.69 -19.44 1.00
CA GLN A 122 -5.70 -18.45 0.61
C GLN A 122 -5.01 -17.27 -0.06
N MET A 123 -5.56 -16.84 -1.20
CA MET A 123 -5.02 -15.76 -2.01
C MET A 123 -5.95 -14.56 -1.97
N THR A 124 -5.39 -13.39 -1.74
CA THR A 124 -6.07 -12.10 -1.78
C THR A 124 -5.12 -11.06 -2.39
N TYR A 125 -5.64 -10.11 -3.15
CA TYR A 125 -4.87 -8.98 -3.64
C TYR A 125 -5.02 -7.79 -2.69
N TYR A 126 -3.89 -7.22 -2.28
CA TYR A 126 -3.85 -5.98 -1.54
C TYR A 126 -3.19 -4.90 -2.38
N ALA A 127 -3.60 -3.64 -2.21
CA ALA A 127 -2.84 -2.51 -2.69
C ALA A 127 -2.79 -1.40 -1.67
N THR A 128 -1.60 -0.96 -1.34
CA THR A 128 -1.40 0.30 -0.61
C THR A 128 -1.47 1.45 -1.61
N TYR A 129 -2.08 2.57 -1.22
CA TYR A 129 -2.12 3.78 -2.04
C TYR A 129 -2.17 5.03 -1.18
N THR A 130 -1.80 6.16 -1.78
CA THR A 130 -1.96 7.48 -1.18
C THR A 130 -3.29 8.06 -1.63
N ALA A 131 -4.21 8.28 -0.70
CA ALA A 131 -5.36 9.15 -0.92
C ALA A 131 -4.87 10.60 -0.90
N ASN A 132 -4.83 11.25 -2.06
CA ASN A 132 -4.38 12.63 -2.18
C ASN A 132 -5.57 13.58 -2.02
N GLY A 133 -5.54 14.41 -0.99
CA GLY A 133 -6.60 15.35 -0.66
C GLY A 133 -6.05 16.58 0.03
N GLN A 134 -6.88 17.27 0.83
CA GLN A 134 -6.40 18.35 1.68
C GLN A 134 -5.47 17.84 2.79
N GLN A 135 -5.78 16.65 3.32
CA GLN A 135 -4.94 15.88 4.22
C GLN A 135 -4.75 14.51 3.58
N SER A 136 -3.57 14.27 3.02
CA SER A 136 -3.28 12.99 2.40
C SER A 136 -3.21 11.89 3.44
N GLN A 137 -3.70 10.70 3.08
CA GLN A 137 -3.72 9.53 3.94
C GLN A 137 -3.21 8.30 3.20
N ASN A 138 -2.60 7.38 3.93
CA ASN A 138 -2.29 6.07 3.40
C ASN A 138 -3.50 5.15 3.59
N ARG A 139 -3.79 4.36 2.56
CA ARG A 139 -4.95 3.49 2.54
C ARG A 139 -4.60 2.12 1.96
N LEU A 140 -5.44 1.14 2.25
CA LEU A 140 -5.34 -0.24 1.79
C LEU A 140 -6.59 -0.57 0.99
N LEU A 141 -6.39 -1.03 -0.24
CA LEU A 141 -7.39 -1.73 -1.04
C LEU A 141 -7.21 -3.23 -0.87
N GLN A 142 -8.32 -3.94 -0.83
CA GLN A 142 -8.39 -5.40 -0.84
C GLN A 142 -9.33 -5.85 -1.96
N THR A 143 -8.96 -6.88 -2.69
CA THR A 143 -9.83 -7.55 -3.66
C THR A 143 -9.42 -9.01 -3.84
N ASP A 144 -10.37 -9.90 -4.09
CA ASP A 144 -10.09 -11.30 -4.43
C ASP A 144 -10.22 -11.56 -5.94
N ASP A 145 -10.91 -10.68 -6.68
CA ASP A 145 -11.34 -10.92 -8.06
C ASP A 145 -11.24 -9.70 -9.00
N PHE A 146 -10.77 -8.56 -8.50
CA PHE A 146 -10.77 -7.25 -9.18
C PHE A 146 -12.16 -6.76 -9.64
N LEU A 147 -13.24 -7.36 -9.14
CA LEU A 147 -14.62 -6.88 -9.31
C LEU A 147 -15.04 -6.13 -8.05
N GLN A 148 -14.80 -6.73 -6.89
CA GLN A 148 -15.12 -6.13 -5.59
C GLN A 148 -13.84 -5.60 -4.95
N PHE A 149 -13.85 -4.33 -4.56
CA PHE A 149 -12.75 -3.71 -3.84
C PHE A 149 -13.25 -3.17 -2.51
N ARG A 150 -12.52 -3.47 -1.45
CA ARG A 150 -12.71 -2.88 -0.14
C ARG A 150 -11.58 -1.91 0.14
N SER A 151 -11.91 -0.67 0.48
CA SER A 151 -10.95 0.34 0.91
C SER A 151 -11.01 0.52 2.43
N SER A 152 -9.85 0.68 3.06
CA SER A 152 -9.71 0.95 4.48
C SER A 152 -8.54 1.90 4.76
N LEU A 153 -8.62 2.67 5.84
CA LEU A 153 -7.48 3.43 6.35
C LEU A 153 -6.30 2.51 6.71
N LEU A 154 -5.09 2.96 6.39
CA LEU A 154 -3.84 2.30 6.75
C LEU A 154 -3.09 3.18 7.76
N ASP A 155 -3.22 2.85 9.05
CA ASP A 155 -2.56 3.58 10.14
C ASP A 155 -1.07 3.26 10.15
N VAL A 156 -0.28 4.16 9.56
CA VAL A 156 1.18 4.09 9.51
C VAL A 156 1.79 5.46 9.89
N PRO A 157 2.82 5.51 10.76
CA PRO A 157 3.48 6.75 11.12
C PRO A 157 4.18 7.39 9.92
N SER A 158 3.79 8.63 9.55
CA SER A 158 4.43 9.54 8.59
C SER A 158 5.36 8.89 7.54
N ALA A 159 4.84 7.91 6.82
CA ALA A 159 5.59 7.13 5.84
C ALA A 159 4.90 7.18 4.48
N SER A 160 5.68 7.04 3.43
CA SER A 160 5.23 6.99 2.03
C SER A 160 5.76 5.73 1.36
N GLN A 161 5.35 5.52 0.11
CA GLN A 161 5.84 4.42 -0.73
C GLN A 161 5.64 3.04 -0.11
N LEU A 162 4.53 2.84 0.58
CA LEU A 162 4.27 1.62 1.34
C LEU A 162 4.18 0.42 0.40
N ALA A 163 4.91 -0.65 0.65
CA ALA A 163 4.91 -1.85 -0.18
C ALA A 163 4.84 -3.11 0.68
N LEU A 164 3.70 -3.80 0.59
CA LEU A 164 3.44 -5.01 1.35
C LEU A 164 4.18 -6.20 0.74
N PHE A 165 4.82 -7.02 1.58
CA PHE A 165 5.40 -8.29 1.14
C PHE A 165 4.28 -9.27 0.72
N PRO A 166 4.53 -10.17 -0.25
CA PRO A 166 3.48 -11.03 -0.82
C PRO A 166 3.07 -12.22 0.07
N ARG A 167 3.59 -12.31 1.29
CA ARG A 167 3.20 -13.28 2.31
C ARG A 167 3.67 -12.81 3.67
N ARG A 168 3.21 -13.51 4.72
CA ARG A 168 3.76 -13.35 6.06
C ARG A 168 5.24 -13.76 6.12
N ILE A 169 5.98 -13.08 6.99
CA ILE A 169 7.38 -13.34 7.27
C ILE A 169 7.48 -13.60 8.77
N ARG A 170 7.93 -14.80 9.14
CA ARG A 170 7.96 -15.28 10.53
C ARG A 170 6.61 -15.10 11.26
N GLY A 171 5.49 -15.28 10.55
CA GLY A 171 4.13 -15.18 11.10
C GLY A 171 3.52 -13.77 11.13
N HIS A 172 4.28 -12.74 10.77
CA HIS A 172 3.82 -11.35 10.77
C HIS A 172 3.64 -10.82 9.34
N TYR A 173 2.78 -9.83 9.16
CA TYR A 173 2.81 -9.00 7.96
C TYR A 173 4.08 -8.15 7.97
N ALA A 174 4.65 -7.91 6.79
CA ALA A 174 5.82 -7.07 6.60
C ALA A 174 5.53 -6.01 5.54
N LEU A 175 6.04 -4.80 5.75
CA LEU A 175 5.82 -3.64 4.88
C LEU A 175 7.11 -2.84 4.71
N LEU A 176 7.54 -2.60 3.47
CA LEU A 176 8.56 -1.60 3.17
C LEU A 176 7.94 -0.22 3.08
N CYS A 177 8.69 0.81 3.48
CA CYS A 177 8.26 2.19 3.32
C CYS A 177 9.44 3.14 3.23
N GLN A 178 9.14 4.38 2.86
CA GLN A 178 10.03 5.52 2.95
C GLN A 178 9.60 6.41 4.13
N VAL A 179 10.56 6.80 4.96
CA VAL A 179 10.40 7.73 6.08
C VAL A 179 11.31 8.94 5.82
N ASP A 180 10.79 10.14 6.10
CA ASP A 180 11.51 11.42 5.97
C ASP A 180 12.18 11.67 4.60
N ARG A 181 11.68 11.01 3.53
CA ARG A 181 12.23 10.96 2.15
C ARG A 181 13.55 10.22 1.95
N PHE A 182 14.34 9.98 2.99
CA PHE A 182 15.70 9.41 2.83
C PHE A 182 15.81 7.99 3.37
N HIS A 183 15.00 7.62 4.35
CA HIS A 183 15.16 6.39 5.08
C HIS A 183 14.21 5.33 4.53
N GLN A 184 14.76 4.28 3.94
CA GLN A 184 13.95 3.10 3.65
C GLN A 184 13.86 2.27 4.93
N CYS A 185 12.64 1.94 5.32
CA CYS A 185 12.35 1.24 6.57
C CYS A 185 11.47 0.01 6.32
N LEU A 186 11.44 -0.86 7.32
CA LEU A 186 10.63 -2.06 7.39
C LEU A 186 9.72 -1.99 8.62
N PHE A 187 8.46 -2.32 8.45
CA PHE A 187 7.53 -2.57 9.55
C PHE A 187 7.16 -4.05 9.62
N TYR A 188 6.89 -4.53 10.83
CA TYR A 188 6.18 -5.77 11.09
C TYR A 188 4.89 -5.50 11.87
N ALA A 189 3.83 -6.24 11.56
CA ALA A 189 2.57 -6.13 12.27
C ALA A 189 1.79 -7.45 12.28
N ASP A 190 0.96 -7.63 13.31
CA ASP A 190 0.00 -8.74 13.38
C ASP A 190 -1.29 -8.45 12.61
N ARG A 191 -1.54 -7.16 12.32
CA ARG A 191 -2.73 -6.68 11.61
C ARG A 191 -2.32 -5.76 10.47
N LEU A 192 -2.90 -5.96 9.29
CA LEU A 192 -2.59 -5.20 8.08
C LEU A 192 -2.88 -3.71 8.19
N THR A 193 -3.84 -3.30 9.02
CA THR A 193 -4.32 -1.90 9.06
C THR A 193 -3.54 -1.01 10.01
N ARG A 194 -2.62 -1.57 10.81
CA ARG A 194 -1.91 -0.81 11.85
C ARG A 194 -0.44 -1.20 11.93
N TRP A 195 0.42 -0.22 11.70
CA TRP A 195 1.87 -0.39 11.65
C TRP A 195 2.53 0.50 12.69
N GLN A 196 3.52 -0.03 13.39
CA GLN A 196 4.20 0.68 14.48
C GLN A 196 5.68 0.33 14.49
N HIS A 197 6.51 1.27 14.95
CA HIS A 197 7.96 1.08 15.14
C HIS A 197 8.72 0.68 13.86
N PRO A 198 9.05 1.64 12.98
CA PRO A 198 9.85 1.34 11.80
C PRO A 198 11.25 0.87 12.19
N ILE A 199 11.75 -0.12 11.46
CA ILE A 199 13.13 -0.59 11.53
C ILE A 199 13.86 0.01 10.32
N LEU A 200 14.93 0.75 10.56
CA LEU A 200 15.76 1.30 9.49
C LEU A 200 16.38 0.15 8.67
N LEU A 201 16.21 0.20 7.35
CA LEU A 201 16.74 -0.79 6.41
C LEU A 201 17.89 -0.23 5.59
N GLN A 202 17.71 0.95 4.99
CA GLN A 202 18.70 1.57 4.11
C GLN A 202 18.71 3.09 4.29
N GLU A 203 19.91 3.66 4.21
CA GLU A 203 20.18 5.09 4.12
C GLU A 203 20.92 5.41 2.81
N PRO A 204 20.84 6.65 2.31
CA PRO A 204 21.61 7.09 1.16
C PRO A 204 23.11 6.96 1.40
N ARG A 205 23.81 6.32 0.48
CA ARG A 205 25.28 6.15 0.46
C ARG A 205 25.88 6.47 -0.91
N GLU A 206 25.09 6.38 -1.98
CA GLU A 206 25.53 6.70 -3.34
C GLU A 206 25.09 8.11 -3.75
N TYR A 207 25.84 8.75 -4.66
CA TYR A 207 25.59 10.13 -5.08
C TYR A 207 24.21 10.36 -5.71
N TRP A 208 23.62 9.31 -6.29
CA TRP A 208 22.33 9.34 -7.00
C TRP A 208 21.12 9.12 -6.09
N GLU A 209 21.32 8.88 -4.79
CA GLU A 209 20.25 8.69 -3.79
C GLU A 209 20.29 9.73 -2.65
N LEU A 210 21.19 10.72 -2.71
CA LEU A 210 21.43 11.67 -1.62
C LEU A 210 20.23 12.60 -1.28
N SER A 211 19.33 12.84 -2.23
CA SER A 211 18.16 13.73 -2.06
C SER A 211 16.87 12.97 -1.71
N ALA A 212 16.77 11.69 -2.07
CA ALA A 212 15.69 10.80 -1.65
C ALA A 212 16.05 9.34 -1.94
N LEU A 213 15.49 8.42 -1.15
CA LEU A 213 15.63 6.97 -1.34
C LEU A 213 14.36 6.26 -0.88
N GLY A 214 13.85 5.32 -1.67
CA GLY A 214 12.73 4.47 -1.27
C GLY A 214 12.41 3.40 -2.29
N ASN A 215 11.33 2.65 -2.09
CA ASN A 215 10.96 1.53 -2.95
C ASN A 215 9.95 1.92 -4.04
N CYS A 216 10.11 1.32 -5.22
CA CYS A 216 9.19 1.50 -6.33
C CYS A 216 7.94 0.66 -6.14
N GLY A 217 8.11 -0.66 -5.96
CA GLY A 217 7.01 -1.61 -5.92
C GLY A 217 7.13 -2.59 -4.77
N VAL A 218 6.32 -3.64 -4.85
CA VAL A 218 6.28 -4.73 -3.88
C VAL A 218 7.54 -5.60 -4.00
N PRO A 219 8.08 -6.13 -2.88
CA PRO A 219 9.18 -7.08 -2.92
C PRO A 219 8.85 -8.32 -3.76
N LEU A 220 9.78 -8.71 -4.63
CA LEU A 220 9.64 -9.85 -5.52
C LEU A 220 10.37 -11.06 -4.93
N GLU A 221 9.65 -12.17 -4.76
CA GLU A 221 10.27 -13.40 -4.26
C GLU A 221 11.15 -14.05 -5.35
N THR A 222 12.40 -14.32 -5.03
CA THR A 222 13.36 -15.06 -5.88
C THR A 222 14.00 -16.17 -5.06
N PRO A 223 14.64 -17.20 -5.65
CA PRO A 223 15.38 -18.20 -4.88
C PRO A 223 16.53 -17.65 -4.02
N GLN A 224 17.00 -16.43 -4.31
CA GLN A 224 18.14 -15.80 -3.63
C GLN A 224 17.72 -14.84 -2.50
N GLY A 225 16.42 -14.51 -2.39
CA GLY A 225 15.92 -13.50 -1.46
C GLY A 225 14.78 -12.68 -2.04
N TRP A 226 14.42 -11.63 -1.32
CA TRP A 226 13.47 -10.61 -1.76
C TRP A 226 14.18 -9.58 -2.62
N LEU A 227 13.91 -9.60 -3.93
CA LEU A 227 14.37 -8.58 -4.85
C LEU A 227 13.47 -7.35 -4.72
N VAL A 228 14.05 -6.20 -4.38
CA VAL A 228 13.33 -4.93 -4.23
C VAL A 228 13.86 -3.95 -5.25
N ILE A 229 12.96 -3.40 -6.08
CA ILE A 229 13.29 -2.27 -6.95
C ILE A 229 13.14 -0.99 -6.15
N THR A 230 14.22 -0.21 -6.13
CA THR A 230 14.32 1.05 -5.40
C THR A 230 14.42 2.22 -6.38
N HIS A 231 14.10 3.41 -5.89
CA HIS A 231 14.39 4.66 -6.55
C HIS A 231 15.34 5.48 -5.65
N GLY A 232 16.21 6.24 -6.29
CA GLY A 232 17.01 7.28 -5.65
C GLY A 232 16.83 8.59 -6.38
N GLU A 233 16.88 9.71 -5.66
CA GLU A 233 16.97 11.05 -6.22
C GLU A 233 18.32 11.66 -5.84
N GLY A 234 19.09 12.10 -6.83
CA GLY A 234 20.37 12.78 -6.64
C GLY A 234 20.22 14.30 -6.61
N PRO A 235 21.34 15.04 -6.64
CA PRO A 235 21.33 16.48 -6.82
C PRO A 235 20.57 16.89 -8.08
N LEU A 236 19.95 18.07 -8.05
CA LEU A 236 19.17 18.66 -9.16
C LEU A 236 17.86 17.91 -9.51
N GLY A 237 17.36 17.06 -8.61
CA GLY A 237 16.08 16.36 -8.80
C GLY A 237 16.13 15.24 -9.82
N ILE A 238 17.33 14.72 -10.09
CA ILE A 238 17.53 13.65 -11.06
C ILE A 238 17.35 12.32 -10.36
N SER A 239 16.31 11.58 -10.75
CA SER A 239 15.99 10.27 -10.20
C SER A 239 16.59 9.12 -11.03
N ALA A 240 16.75 7.98 -10.37
CA ALA A 240 17.29 6.74 -10.90
C ALA A 240 16.54 5.54 -10.29
N LEU A 241 16.44 4.44 -11.04
CA LEU A 241 16.00 3.16 -10.48
C LEU A 241 17.22 2.32 -10.10
N SER A 242 17.11 1.54 -9.04
CA SER A 242 18.12 0.61 -8.58
C SER A 242 17.44 -0.65 -8.00
N ALA A 243 18.23 -1.54 -7.40
CA ALA A 243 17.71 -2.73 -6.78
C ALA A 243 18.58 -3.21 -5.61
N CYS A 244 17.93 -3.79 -4.61
CA CYS A 244 18.58 -4.51 -3.53
C CYS A 244 17.92 -5.89 -3.32
N LEU A 245 18.65 -6.76 -2.64
CA LEU A 245 18.25 -8.11 -2.29
C LEU A 245 18.23 -8.24 -0.78
N LEU A 246 17.09 -8.65 -0.21
CA LEU A 246 16.91 -8.86 1.22
C LEU A 246 16.78 -10.35 1.55
N ASP A 247 17.16 -10.73 2.76
CA ASP A 247 17.01 -12.11 3.24
C ASP A 247 15.53 -12.53 3.32
N HIS A 248 15.23 -13.79 2.96
CA HIS A 248 13.87 -14.31 2.92
C HIS A 248 13.15 -14.27 4.26
N ASP A 249 13.84 -14.69 5.30
CA ASP A 249 13.29 -14.86 6.64
C ASP A 249 13.56 -13.62 7.49
N GLU A 250 14.60 -12.86 7.16
CA GLU A 250 14.98 -11.63 7.84
C GLU A 250 15.14 -10.44 6.89
N PRO A 251 14.05 -9.88 6.31
CA PRO A 251 14.15 -8.76 5.37
C PRO A 251 14.84 -7.50 5.90
N SER A 252 15.04 -7.36 7.21
CA SER A 252 15.88 -6.31 7.81
C SER A 252 17.37 -6.47 7.46
N ARG A 253 17.77 -7.65 6.98
CA ARG A 253 19.12 -7.95 6.51
C ARG A 253 19.17 -7.83 4.99
N MET A 254 19.83 -6.78 4.53
CA MET A 254 20.22 -6.64 3.12
C MET A 254 21.36 -7.61 2.82
N LEU A 255 21.19 -8.42 1.77
CA LEU A 255 22.19 -9.38 1.30
C LEU A 255 23.11 -8.76 0.25
N ALA A 256 22.53 -7.98 -0.67
CA ALA A 256 23.26 -7.37 -1.77
C ALA A 256 22.51 -6.15 -2.31
N ARG A 257 23.21 -5.28 -3.04
CA ARG A 257 22.61 -4.14 -3.74
C ARG A 257 23.39 -3.76 -4.99
N LEU A 258 22.74 -3.04 -5.91
CA LEU A 258 23.45 -2.37 -6.98
C LEU A 258 24.11 -1.08 -6.46
N ARG A 259 25.39 -0.87 -6.80
CA ARG A 259 26.11 0.40 -6.53
C ARG A 259 25.80 1.48 -7.56
N GLU A 260 25.52 1.05 -8.79
CA GLU A 260 25.14 1.93 -9.89
C GLU A 260 23.65 1.76 -10.24
N PRO A 261 22.96 2.82 -10.67
CA PRO A 261 21.58 2.71 -11.14
C PRO A 261 21.41 1.73 -12.30
N LEU A 262 20.18 1.26 -12.46
CA LEU A 262 19.75 0.55 -13.66
C LEU A 262 19.88 1.47 -14.88
N PRO A 263 20.46 0.99 -15.99
CA PRO A 263 20.55 1.78 -17.21
C PRO A 263 19.14 1.99 -17.79
N ILE A 264 18.80 3.24 -18.12
CA ILE A 264 17.51 3.58 -18.73
C ILE A 264 17.75 3.90 -20.20
N ALA A 265 17.16 3.11 -21.08
CA ALA A 265 17.07 3.45 -22.51
C ALA A 265 15.86 4.37 -22.75
N ALA A 266 15.89 5.59 -22.20
CA ALA A 266 14.79 6.55 -22.43
C ALA A 266 14.91 7.19 -23.83
N LEU A 267 13.77 7.43 -24.47
CA LEU A 267 13.69 8.17 -25.74
C LEU A 267 14.28 9.58 -25.54
N GLY A 268 15.40 9.85 -26.23
CA GLY A 268 16.14 11.12 -26.09
C GLY A 268 17.18 11.15 -24.98
N ALA A 269 17.26 10.12 -24.13
CA ALA A 269 18.43 9.89 -23.30
C ALA A 269 19.54 9.31 -24.17
N ARG A 270 20.80 9.70 -23.90
CA ARG A 270 21.94 9.06 -24.56
C ARG A 270 21.90 7.56 -24.23
N PRO A 271 22.13 6.65 -25.18
CA PRO A 271 22.28 5.23 -24.87
C PRO A 271 23.27 5.06 -23.70
N GLY A 272 22.81 4.46 -22.59
CA GLY A 272 23.61 4.33 -21.35
C GLY A 272 23.39 5.41 -20.29
N ALA A 273 22.42 6.32 -20.45
CA ALA A 273 22.05 7.23 -19.36
C ALA A 273 21.46 6.45 -18.17
N GLN A 274 22.08 6.61 -17.01
CA GLN A 274 21.65 6.01 -15.74
C GLN A 274 20.67 6.90 -14.96
N LEU A 275 20.38 8.09 -15.49
CA LEU A 275 19.77 9.20 -14.78
C LEU A 275 18.75 9.88 -15.69
N GLY A 276 17.54 10.07 -15.17
CA GLY A 276 16.44 10.72 -15.85
C GLY A 276 15.23 10.66 -14.95
N ASP A 277 14.51 11.77 -14.81
CA ASP A 277 13.39 11.95 -13.86
C ASP A 277 12.34 10.83 -14.01
N ILE A 278 12.56 9.71 -13.31
CA ILE A 278 11.95 8.40 -13.51
C ILE A 278 11.25 7.97 -12.24
N SER A 279 10.07 7.38 -12.40
CA SER A 279 9.35 6.73 -11.32
C SER A 279 8.80 5.38 -11.77
N SER A 280 8.62 4.48 -10.81
CA SER A 280 7.95 3.20 -11.00
C SER A 280 7.20 2.87 -9.72
N SER A 281 6.04 2.22 -9.87
CA SER A 281 5.19 1.80 -8.75
C SER A 281 5.04 0.28 -8.68
N GLY A 282 5.77 -0.48 -9.49
CA GLY A 282 5.59 -1.92 -9.58
C GLY A 282 6.57 -2.61 -10.51
N SER A 283 6.78 -3.90 -10.29
CA SER A 283 7.55 -4.76 -11.18
C SER A 283 7.01 -6.19 -11.13
N LEU A 284 7.34 -6.99 -12.14
CA LEU A 284 6.89 -8.37 -12.25
C LEU A 284 8.03 -9.26 -12.74
N ILE A 285 8.17 -10.45 -12.14
CA ILE A 285 9.02 -11.52 -12.69
C ILE A 285 8.18 -12.38 -13.62
N HIS A 286 8.62 -12.52 -14.87
CA HIS A 286 7.99 -13.40 -15.85
C HIS A 286 9.04 -14.06 -16.72
N GLN A 287 9.04 -15.40 -16.78
CA GLN A 287 9.94 -16.20 -17.62
C GLN A 287 11.42 -15.82 -17.48
N GLY A 288 11.90 -15.70 -16.24
CA GLY A 288 13.31 -15.36 -15.94
C GLY A 288 13.69 -13.90 -16.21
N LYS A 289 12.72 -13.04 -16.53
CA LYS A 289 12.93 -11.61 -16.73
C LYS A 289 12.18 -10.80 -15.68
N ILE A 290 12.74 -9.66 -15.31
CA ILE A 290 12.03 -8.63 -14.57
C ILE A 290 11.51 -7.56 -15.53
N LEU A 291 10.23 -7.26 -15.38
CA LEU A 291 9.49 -6.26 -16.12
C LEU A 291 9.22 -5.08 -15.18
N ILE A 292 9.73 -3.90 -15.52
CA ILE A 292 9.60 -2.69 -14.70
C ILE A 292 8.93 -1.60 -15.55
N PRO A 293 7.61 -1.42 -15.45
CA PRO A 293 6.95 -0.25 -15.99
C PRO A 293 7.49 0.99 -15.30
N TYR A 294 7.78 2.03 -16.08
CA TYR A 294 8.26 3.30 -15.54
C TYR A 294 7.61 4.47 -16.25
N ALA A 295 7.50 5.60 -15.55
CA ALA A 295 7.09 6.88 -16.09
C ALA A 295 8.27 7.85 -16.10
N LEU A 296 8.23 8.83 -17.00
CA LEU A 296 9.17 9.95 -17.06
C LEU A 296 8.39 11.25 -16.83
N ARG A 297 8.90 12.17 -16.01
CA ARG A 297 8.14 13.37 -15.57
C ARG A 297 7.55 14.24 -16.69
N TYR A 298 8.12 14.18 -17.89
CA TYR A 298 7.69 15.02 -19.03
C TYR A 298 7.41 14.23 -20.31
N GLN A 299 7.40 12.90 -20.26
CA GLN A 299 7.28 12.05 -21.44
C GLN A 299 6.44 10.81 -21.15
N ALA A 300 6.04 10.12 -22.21
CA ALA A 300 5.44 8.80 -22.06
C ALA A 300 6.45 7.86 -21.36
N GLY A 301 5.91 7.06 -20.44
CA GLY A 301 6.64 6.00 -19.79
C GLY A 301 7.04 4.87 -20.75
N GLY A 302 7.70 3.86 -20.19
CA GLY A 302 8.12 2.67 -20.93
C GLY A 302 8.11 1.42 -20.06
N LEU A 303 8.71 0.37 -20.59
CA LEU A 303 8.90 -0.90 -19.91
C LEU A 303 10.37 -1.28 -19.98
N LEU A 304 11.06 -1.34 -18.85
CA LEU A 304 12.38 -1.98 -18.77
C LEU A 304 12.18 -3.49 -18.67
N VAL A 305 12.95 -4.22 -19.46
CA VAL A 305 12.98 -5.68 -19.47
C VAL A 305 14.41 -6.12 -19.23
N ILE A 306 14.67 -6.73 -18.08
CA ILE A 306 16.01 -7.11 -17.65
C ILE A 306 16.03 -8.61 -17.38
N ASP A 307 17.10 -9.30 -17.78
CA ASP A 307 17.32 -10.68 -17.40
C ASP A 307 17.59 -10.79 -15.88
N LEU A 308 16.83 -11.63 -15.18
CA LEU A 308 16.88 -11.72 -13.71
C LEU A 308 18.24 -12.23 -13.23
N ALA A 309 18.80 -13.24 -13.89
CA ALA A 309 20.09 -13.81 -13.51
C ALA A 309 21.21 -12.78 -13.66
N SER A 310 21.19 -12.04 -14.78
CA SER A 310 22.15 -10.96 -15.05
C SER A 310 22.03 -9.80 -14.06
N LEU A 311 20.81 -9.45 -13.63
CA LEU A 311 20.58 -8.44 -12.60
C LEU A 311 21.19 -8.88 -11.26
N LEU A 312 20.87 -10.10 -10.80
CA LEU A 312 21.37 -10.63 -9.54
C LEU A 312 22.90 -10.76 -9.53
N ALA A 313 23.49 -11.19 -10.65
CA ALA A 313 24.94 -11.33 -10.78
C ALA A 313 25.71 -10.00 -10.70
N ARG A 314 25.04 -8.86 -10.94
CA ARG A 314 25.63 -7.51 -10.84
C ARG A 314 25.53 -6.90 -9.45
N MET A 315 24.77 -7.51 -8.54
CA MET A 315 24.62 -6.99 -7.19
C MET A 315 25.88 -7.28 -6.36
N GLU A 316 26.34 -6.28 -5.62
CA GLU A 316 27.45 -6.44 -4.70
C GLU A 316 26.92 -6.83 -3.32
N PRO A 317 27.56 -7.79 -2.63
CA PRO A 317 27.21 -8.13 -1.25
C PRO A 317 27.24 -6.89 -0.35
N GLU A 318 26.29 -6.82 0.57
CA GLU A 318 26.29 -5.79 1.60
C GLU A 318 27.21 -6.23 2.75
N ALA A 319 28.16 -5.38 3.10
CA ALA A 319 29.19 -5.63 4.12
C ALA A 319 28.69 -5.36 5.54
#